data_AF-A0A970H9M3-F1
#
_entry.id   AF-A0A970H9M3-F1
#
_cell.length_a   1.000
_cell.length_b   1.000
_cell.length_c   1.000
_cell.angle_alpha   90.00
_cell.angle_beta   90.00
_cell.angle_gamma   90.00
#
_symmetry.space_group_name_H-M   'P 1'
#
loop_
_entity.id
_entity.type
_entity.pdbx_description
1 polymer ?
#
loop_
_entity_poly.entity_id
_entity_poly.type
_entity_poly.pdbx_seq_one_letter_code
_entity_poly.pdbx_strand_id
1 'polypeptide(L)'
;MRTPRPFSLLLAGLLLAAVTAAPLAAYTIYLKDGTQMVAKEKYRIENGRAIITLPSGTQTFLDASEIDVPRTEQANRTNLGTAVLVDGGQATELSRATPPPPKPQLSDLIAARQAGQLRELPEQRRTAQPARAPVSVTAAGYKDLLTFPRTPYGDPAIPVVFSPLFHNTGADGVQFFQGTTAKRLLVEAITPSEASVFRTLLAAASGLHTVREKHGAGALDGVELVMTTPQRSRAGQFLITPDDAAGLLGRQLDVSDYYVRNVQF
;
A
#
# COMPACT_ATOMS: atom_id res chain seq x y z
N MET A 1 72.54 11.13 -17.00
CA MET A 1 71.41 12.05 -16.72
C MET A 1 70.29 11.70 -17.70
N ARG A 2 69.48 10.70 -17.33
CA ARG A 2 68.06 10.79 -16.89
C ARG A 2 67.09 11.27 -18.00
N THR A 3 66.48 10.25 -18.61
CA THR A 3 65.27 10.22 -19.45
C THR A 3 64.07 10.93 -18.82
N PRO A 4 63.06 11.31 -19.63
CA PRO A 4 61.68 11.04 -19.27
C PRO A 4 61.00 10.11 -20.28
N ARG A 5 60.36 9.08 -19.74
CA ARG A 5 59.50 8.09 -20.43
C ARG A 5 58.01 8.46 -20.24
N PRO A 6 57.10 7.85 -21.02
CA PRO A 6 55.80 8.39 -21.42
C PRO A 6 54.67 8.03 -20.45
N PHE A 7 53.73 8.96 -20.25
CA PHE A 7 52.44 8.71 -19.58
C PHE A 7 51.41 9.68 -20.19
N SER A 8 50.57 9.23 -21.10
CA SER A 8 49.22 8.69 -20.82
C SER A 8 48.13 9.76 -20.94
N LEU A 9 47.48 9.76 -22.11
CA LEU A 9 46.02 9.86 -22.29
C LEU A 9 45.26 10.79 -21.33
N LEU A 10 45.08 12.06 -21.68
CA LEU A 10 44.13 12.94 -20.98
C LEU A 10 43.55 14.00 -21.94
N LEU A 11 42.70 13.58 -22.90
CA LEU A 11 41.60 14.42 -23.42
C LEU A 11 40.69 13.67 -24.41
N ALA A 12 40.16 12.51 -24.03
CA ALA A 12 39.12 11.83 -24.80
C ALA A 12 38.14 11.16 -23.83
N GLY A 13 37.14 11.92 -23.38
CA GLY A 13 36.18 11.44 -22.39
C GLY A 13 35.19 12.50 -21.93
N LEU A 14 34.77 13.39 -22.83
CA LEU A 14 33.63 14.29 -22.58
C LEU A 14 32.50 13.93 -23.56
N LEU A 15 32.08 12.68 -23.49
CA LEU A 15 30.87 12.18 -24.14
C LEU A 15 30.34 11.08 -23.23
N LEU A 16 29.04 11.15 -22.96
CA LEU A 16 28.22 10.10 -22.34
C LEU A 16 28.01 10.18 -20.82
N ALA A 17 27.13 11.10 -20.39
CA ALA A 17 26.19 10.84 -19.31
C ALA A 17 24.98 11.77 -19.38
N ALA A 18 24.39 11.96 -20.57
CA ALA A 18 23.00 12.35 -20.65
C ALA A 18 22.16 11.10 -20.31
N VAL A 19 21.95 10.86 -19.01
CA VAL A 19 20.93 9.91 -18.56
C VAL A 19 19.60 10.56 -18.92
N THR A 20 19.12 10.29 -20.12
CA THR A 20 17.72 10.48 -20.46
C THR A 20 16.95 9.53 -19.56
N ALA A 21 16.36 10.08 -18.49
CA ALA A 21 15.31 9.40 -17.75
C ALA A 21 14.16 9.17 -18.74
N ALA A 22 14.15 8.02 -19.40
CA ALA A 22 13.00 7.59 -20.15
C ALA A 22 11.83 7.53 -19.16
N PRO A 23 10.69 8.20 -19.45
CA PRO A 23 9.51 8.02 -18.62
C PRO A 23 9.17 6.53 -18.65
N LEU A 24 9.19 5.89 -17.48
CA LEU A 24 8.63 4.55 -17.30
C LEU A 24 7.14 4.64 -17.62
N ALA A 25 6.80 4.45 -18.89
CA ALA A 25 5.42 4.37 -19.34
C ALA A 25 4.81 3.14 -18.67
N ALA A 26 3.99 3.38 -17.66
CA ALA A 26 3.30 2.35 -16.89
C ALA A 26 2.31 1.61 -17.80
N TYR A 27 2.56 0.32 -18.09
CA TYR A 27 1.63 -0.49 -18.89
C TYR A 27 0.42 -0.87 -18.04
N THR A 28 -0.77 -0.39 -18.39
CA THR A 28 -1.96 -0.59 -17.56
C THR A 28 -2.84 -1.71 -18.11
N ILE A 29 -3.00 -2.78 -17.36
CA ILE A 29 -3.86 -3.92 -17.68
C ILE A 29 -5.26 -3.64 -17.11
N TYR A 30 -6.28 -3.78 -17.93
CA TYR A 30 -7.68 -3.69 -17.51
C TYR A 30 -8.28 -5.08 -17.44
N LEU A 31 -8.99 -5.35 -16.35
CA LEU A 31 -9.71 -6.61 -16.16
C LEU A 31 -11.19 -6.41 -16.52
N LYS A 32 -11.86 -7.51 -16.87
CA LYS A 32 -13.28 -7.52 -17.24
C LYS A 32 -14.20 -7.12 -16.08
N ASP A 33 -13.75 -7.31 -14.84
CA ASP A 33 -14.46 -6.86 -13.63
C ASP A 33 -14.37 -5.34 -13.40
N GLY A 34 -13.62 -4.62 -14.25
CA GLY A 34 -13.43 -3.18 -14.20
C GLY A 34 -12.25 -2.71 -13.36
N THR A 35 -11.53 -3.63 -12.71
CA THR A 35 -10.27 -3.30 -12.01
C THR A 35 -9.12 -3.09 -13.00
N GLN A 36 -8.05 -2.44 -12.55
CA GLN A 36 -6.87 -2.16 -13.36
C GLN A 36 -5.59 -2.47 -12.58
N MET A 37 -4.58 -2.95 -13.30
CA MET A 37 -3.27 -3.28 -12.75
C MET A 37 -2.19 -2.53 -13.53
N VAL A 38 -1.21 -1.99 -12.81
CA VAL A 38 -0.03 -1.41 -13.44
C VAL A 38 1.06 -2.47 -13.54
N ALA A 39 1.59 -2.64 -14.73
CA ALA A 39 2.69 -3.53 -15.05
C ALA A 39 3.89 -2.74 -15.54
N LYS A 40 5.07 -3.33 -15.33
CA LYS A 40 6.35 -2.84 -15.85
C LYS A 40 6.44 -2.98 -17.36
N GLU A 41 5.79 -4.01 -17.92
CA GLU A 41 5.81 -4.37 -19.33
C GLU A 41 4.51 -5.09 -19.71
N LYS A 42 4.31 -5.34 -21.01
CA LYS A 42 3.19 -6.14 -21.51
C LYS A 42 3.26 -7.56 -20.96
N TYR A 43 2.12 -8.06 -20.46
CA TYR A 43 2.00 -9.40 -19.92
C TYR A 43 2.23 -10.46 -21.00
N ARG A 44 2.73 -11.63 -20.61
CA ARG A 44 2.93 -12.79 -21.49
C ARG A 44 1.89 -13.85 -21.16
N ILE A 45 1.36 -14.54 -22.15
CA ILE A 45 0.41 -15.64 -21.93
C ILE A 45 1.16 -16.96 -22.04
N GLU A 46 1.19 -17.73 -20.96
CA GLU A 46 1.78 -19.07 -20.90
C GLU A 46 0.78 -20.01 -20.24
N ASN A 47 0.50 -21.15 -20.88
CA ASN A 47 -0.43 -22.18 -20.35
C ASN A 47 -1.81 -21.61 -19.94
N GLY A 48 -2.34 -20.65 -20.70
CA GLY A 48 -3.64 -20.01 -20.41
C GLY A 48 -3.60 -18.95 -19.30
N ARG A 49 -2.45 -18.68 -18.70
CA ARG A 49 -2.28 -17.65 -17.66
C ARG A 49 -1.47 -16.48 -18.18
N ALA A 50 -1.89 -15.28 -17.79
CA ALA A 50 -1.13 -14.06 -18.00
C ALA A 50 -0.08 -13.89 -16.89
N ILE A 51 1.19 -13.91 -17.28
CA ILE A 51 2.34 -13.57 -16.45
C ILE A 51 2.55 -12.06 -16.51
N ILE A 52 2.38 -11.40 -15.38
CA ILE A 52 2.42 -9.94 -15.25
C ILE A 52 3.62 -9.56 -14.39
N THR A 53 4.56 -8.81 -14.96
CA THR A 53 5.68 -8.22 -14.21
C THR A 53 5.24 -6.90 -13.61
N LEU A 54 5.12 -6.79 -12.29
CA LEU A 54 4.79 -5.56 -11.58
C LEU A 54 5.95 -4.55 -11.64
N PRO A 55 5.71 -3.25 -11.40
CA PRO A 55 6.77 -2.23 -11.33
C PRO A 55 7.90 -2.57 -10.35
N SER A 56 7.59 -3.30 -9.26
CA SER A 56 8.57 -3.82 -8.29
C SER A 56 9.50 -4.90 -8.86
N GLY A 57 9.22 -5.43 -10.06
CA GLY A 57 9.91 -6.57 -10.65
C GLY A 57 9.34 -7.94 -10.22
N THR A 58 8.38 -7.96 -9.30
CA THR A 58 7.68 -9.18 -8.89
C THR A 58 6.74 -9.67 -9.99
N GLN A 59 6.67 -10.98 -10.21
CA GLN A 59 5.73 -11.58 -11.16
C GLN A 59 4.44 -12.01 -10.44
N THR A 60 3.30 -11.73 -11.07
CA THR A 60 1.99 -12.23 -10.66
C THR A 60 1.30 -12.92 -11.83
N PHE A 61 0.35 -13.80 -11.52
CA PHE A 61 -0.30 -14.67 -12.50
C PHE A 61 -1.81 -14.53 -12.44
N LEU A 62 -2.42 -14.16 -13.56
CA LEU A 62 -3.87 -14.05 -13.72
C LEU A 62 -4.37 -15.04 -14.78
N ASP A 63 -5.64 -15.44 -14.77
CA ASP A 63 -6.19 -16.14 -15.92
C ASP A 63 -6.26 -15.18 -17.12
N ALA A 64 -5.82 -15.63 -18.30
CA ALA A 64 -5.83 -14.76 -19.48
C ALA A 64 -7.25 -14.31 -19.87
N SER A 65 -8.27 -15.08 -19.49
CA SER A 65 -9.68 -14.78 -19.75
C SER A 65 -10.25 -13.64 -18.89
N GLU A 66 -9.59 -13.28 -17.79
CA GLU A 66 -10.00 -12.18 -16.91
C GLU A 66 -9.57 -10.80 -17.45
N ILE A 67 -8.61 -10.79 -18.39
CA ILE A 67 -8.11 -9.56 -18.99
C ILE A 67 -9.07 -9.06 -20.07
N ASP A 68 -9.45 -7.79 -19.96
CA ASP A 68 -10.08 -7.06 -21.04
C ASP A 68 -9.00 -6.60 -22.02
N VAL A 69 -8.65 -7.51 -22.94
CA VAL A 69 -7.60 -7.28 -23.95
C VAL A 69 -7.91 -6.07 -24.82
N PRO A 70 -9.14 -5.89 -25.37
CA PRO A 70 -9.47 -4.72 -26.18
C PRO A 70 -9.24 -3.40 -25.44
N ARG A 71 -9.68 -3.31 -24.18
CA ARG A 71 -9.53 -2.10 -23.36
C ARG A 71 -8.09 -1.86 -22.95
N THR A 72 -7.37 -2.93 -22.59
CA THR A 72 -5.95 -2.89 -22.25
C THR A 72 -5.12 -2.35 -23.41
N GLU A 73 -5.31 -2.91 -24.61
CA GLU A 73 -4.55 -2.44 -25.78
C GLU A 73 -4.95 -1.02 -26.17
N GLN A 74 -6.25 -0.66 -26.11
CA GLN A 74 -6.70 0.70 -26.39
C GLN A 74 -6.06 1.74 -25.46
N ALA A 75 -6.00 1.45 -24.16
CA ALA A 75 -5.43 2.37 -23.19
C ALA A 75 -3.91 2.54 -23.33
N ASN A 76 -3.21 1.52 -23.85
CA ASN A 76 -1.76 1.54 -23.99
C ASN A 76 -1.26 1.89 -25.41
N ARG A 77 -2.15 2.08 -26.40
CA ARG A 77 -1.78 2.45 -27.78
C ARG A 77 -0.88 3.69 -27.87
N THR A 78 -1.01 4.63 -26.94
CA THR A 78 -0.20 5.86 -26.91
C THR A 78 1.18 5.67 -26.25
N ASN A 79 1.39 4.56 -25.53
CA ASN A 79 2.62 4.26 -24.78
C ASN A 79 3.55 3.27 -25.51
N LEU A 80 3.18 2.81 -26.70
CA LEU A 80 3.96 1.85 -27.48
C LEU A 80 4.96 2.58 -28.38
N GLY A 81 6.14 2.89 -27.82
CA GLY A 81 7.34 3.08 -28.62
C GLY A 81 7.71 1.77 -29.33
N THR A 82 7.38 1.72 -30.62
CA THR A 82 8.00 0.92 -31.71
C THR A 82 8.16 -0.59 -31.52
N ALA A 83 7.28 -1.37 -32.18
CA ALA A 83 7.66 -2.49 -33.04
C ALA A 83 6.55 -2.80 -34.06
N VAL A 84 6.97 -3.05 -35.30
CA VAL A 84 6.19 -3.05 -36.55
C VAL A 84 5.61 -4.44 -36.87
N LEU A 85 4.39 -4.48 -37.44
CA LEU A 85 4.06 -5.40 -38.54
C LEU A 85 3.40 -4.61 -39.67
N VAL A 86 3.97 -4.73 -40.87
CA VAL A 86 3.46 -4.22 -42.15
C VAL A 86 2.46 -5.24 -42.69
N ASP A 87 1.21 -4.83 -42.99
CA ASP A 87 0.65 -4.86 -44.36
C ASP A 87 -0.76 -4.22 -44.43
N GLY A 88 -1.09 -3.61 -45.57
CA GLY A 88 -2.48 -3.28 -45.97
C GLY A 88 -2.92 -1.82 -45.84
N GLY A 89 -2.77 -1.03 -46.91
CA GLY A 89 -3.06 0.40 -46.96
C GLY A 89 -4.53 0.85 -47.05
N GLN A 90 -4.68 2.18 -46.96
CA GLN A 90 -5.79 3.09 -47.32
C GLN A 90 -6.73 3.63 -46.21
N ALA A 91 -6.44 4.89 -45.86
CA ALA A 91 -7.26 6.08 -45.58
C ALA A 91 -8.65 6.00 -44.93
N THR A 92 -8.89 6.88 -43.93
CA THR A 92 -9.85 8.01 -43.99
C THR A 92 -9.72 8.88 -42.72
N GLU A 93 -9.58 10.20 -42.87
CA GLU A 93 -9.68 11.18 -41.78
C GLU A 93 -11.12 11.21 -41.24
N LEU A 94 -11.27 10.99 -39.93
CA LEU A 94 -12.53 11.24 -39.22
C LEU A 94 -12.23 12.09 -37.98
N SER A 95 -12.65 13.35 -38.08
CA SER A 95 -12.96 14.33 -37.05
C SER A 95 -12.36 14.11 -35.66
N ARG A 96 -11.44 15.02 -35.32
CA ARG A 96 -10.98 15.31 -33.95
C ARG A 96 -12.18 15.65 -33.06
N ALA A 97 -12.72 14.65 -32.35
CA ALA A 97 -13.59 14.90 -31.22
C ALA A 97 -12.77 15.58 -30.12
N THR A 98 -13.22 16.75 -29.68
CA THR A 98 -12.63 17.52 -28.58
C THR A 98 -12.49 16.61 -27.35
N PRO A 99 -11.31 16.55 -26.70
CA PRO A 99 -11.15 15.79 -25.46
C PRO A 99 -12.16 16.30 -24.42
N PRO A 100 -12.84 15.42 -23.67
CA PRO A 100 -13.60 15.85 -22.50
C PRO A 100 -12.63 16.54 -21.53
N PRO A 101 -13.06 17.60 -20.83
CA PRO A 101 -12.17 18.37 -19.97
C PRO A 101 -11.49 17.44 -18.95
N PRO A 102 -10.19 17.61 -18.71
CA PRO A 102 -9.46 16.78 -17.75
C PRO A 102 -10.16 16.88 -16.39
N LYS A 103 -10.46 15.71 -15.80
CA LYS A 103 -10.96 15.65 -14.42
C LYS A 103 -9.88 16.23 -13.51
N PRO A 104 -10.25 17.08 -12.55
CA PRO A 104 -9.29 17.82 -11.73
C PRO A 104 -8.35 16.84 -11.03
N GLN A 105 -7.04 17.03 -11.24
CA GLN A 105 -6.05 16.23 -10.53
C GLN A 105 -5.88 16.79 -9.12
N LEU A 106 -5.39 15.95 -8.21
CA LEU A 106 -5.18 16.32 -6.81
C LEU A 106 -4.31 17.59 -6.66
N SER A 107 -3.40 17.83 -7.62
CA SER A 107 -2.61 19.05 -7.76
C SER A 107 -3.45 20.30 -8.03
N ASP A 108 -4.53 20.21 -8.82
CA ASP A 108 -5.42 21.33 -9.13
C ASP A 108 -6.28 21.69 -7.90
N LEU A 109 -6.64 20.70 -7.08
CA LEU A 109 -7.35 20.92 -5.81
C LEU A 109 -6.43 21.53 -4.74
N ILE A 110 -5.13 21.20 -4.74
CA ILE A 110 -4.14 21.81 -3.85
C ILE A 110 -3.87 23.26 -4.27
N ALA A 111 -3.72 23.53 -5.57
CA ALA A 111 -3.55 24.88 -6.10
C ALA A 111 -4.79 25.77 -5.84
N ALA A 112 -6.00 25.24 -6.02
CA ALA A 112 -7.24 25.94 -5.70
C ALA A 112 -7.38 26.23 -4.18
N ARG A 113 -6.94 25.30 -3.32
CA ARG A 113 -6.90 25.50 -1.86
C ARG A 113 -5.86 26.54 -1.44
N GLN A 114 -4.71 26.61 -2.11
CA GLN A 114 -3.68 27.61 -1.84
C GLN A 114 -4.09 29.01 -2.35
N ALA A 115 -4.75 29.09 -3.50
CA ALA A 115 -5.29 30.35 -4.02
C ALA A 115 -6.46 30.90 -3.17
N GLY A 116 -7.26 30.02 -2.56
CA GLY A 116 -8.35 30.39 -1.66
C GLY A 116 -7.93 30.84 -0.25
N GLN A 117 -6.67 30.61 0.15
CA GLN A 117 -6.15 31.01 1.48
C GLN A 117 -5.55 32.42 1.54
N LEU A 118 -5.37 33.09 0.39
CA LEU A 118 -4.78 34.43 0.31
C LEU A 118 -5.79 35.57 0.14
N ARG A 119 -7.10 35.28 0.13
CA ARG A 119 -8.15 36.31 0.08
C ARG A 119 -8.88 36.41 1.43
N GLU A 120 -8.40 37.36 2.23
CA GLU A 120 -9.13 38.14 3.24
C GLU A 120 -9.77 37.39 4.43
N LEU A 121 -9.10 37.49 5.57
CA LEU A 121 -9.70 37.42 6.90
C LEU A 121 -10.61 38.63 7.12
N PRO A 122 -11.82 38.41 7.65
CA PRO A 122 -12.19 39.11 8.87
C PRO A 122 -12.42 38.13 10.02
N GLU A 123 -11.96 38.53 11.19
CA GLU A 123 -12.13 37.84 12.46
C GLU A 123 -13.61 37.63 12.83
N GLN A 124 -13.83 36.67 13.72
CA GLN A 124 -15.07 36.38 14.47
C GLN A 124 -16.15 35.53 13.78
N ARG A 125 -15.96 34.21 13.88
CA ARG A 125 -16.93 33.33 14.58
C ARG A 125 -16.23 32.06 15.05
N ARG A 126 -16.21 31.86 16.37
CA ARG A 126 -15.99 30.55 16.97
C ARG A 126 -17.06 29.58 16.47
N THR A 127 -16.72 28.29 16.57
CA THR A 127 -17.51 27.06 16.37
C THR A 127 -17.63 26.54 14.94
N ALA A 128 -16.75 25.58 14.61
CA ALA A 128 -17.14 24.21 14.31
C ALA A 128 -15.87 23.34 14.23
N GLN A 129 -15.47 22.74 15.35
CA GLN A 129 -14.67 21.52 15.30
C GLN A 129 -15.47 20.55 14.43
N PRO A 130 -14.91 19.92 13.37
CA PRO A 130 -15.64 18.85 12.70
C PRO A 130 -15.95 17.79 13.76
N ALA A 131 -17.23 17.59 14.04
CA ALA A 131 -17.67 16.57 14.97
C ALA A 131 -17.03 15.25 14.53
N ARG A 132 -16.22 14.63 15.40
CA ARG A 132 -15.74 13.27 15.18
C ARG A 132 -16.97 12.42 14.92
N ALA A 133 -17.04 11.79 13.74
CA ALA A 133 -18.07 10.79 13.50
C ALA A 133 -18.03 9.78 14.66
N PRO A 134 -19.17 9.39 15.22
CA PRO A 134 -19.20 8.42 16.31
C PRO A 134 -18.50 7.14 15.84
N VAL A 135 -17.57 6.63 16.66
CA VAL A 135 -16.95 5.32 16.41
C VAL A 135 -18.07 4.29 16.50
N SER A 136 -18.27 3.53 15.43
CA SER A 136 -19.28 2.47 15.38
C SER A 136 -18.95 1.37 16.38
N VAL A 137 -19.95 0.58 16.77
CA VAL A 137 -19.77 -0.64 17.55
C VAL A 137 -19.98 -1.86 16.66
N THR A 138 -19.18 -2.88 16.94
CA THR A 138 -19.31 -4.25 16.43
C THR A 138 -20.60 -4.90 16.93
N ALA A 139 -21.01 -6.02 16.31
CA ALA A 139 -22.23 -6.73 16.75
C ALA A 139 -22.11 -7.23 18.20
N ALA A 140 -20.90 -7.59 18.63
CA ALA A 140 -20.58 -7.97 20.00
C ALA A 140 -20.35 -6.79 20.96
N GLY A 141 -20.59 -5.54 20.53
CA GLY A 141 -20.57 -4.35 21.39
C GLY A 141 -19.19 -3.72 21.63
N TYR A 142 -18.13 -4.22 20.98
CA TYR A 142 -16.81 -3.60 21.00
C TYR A 142 -16.74 -2.40 20.06
N LYS A 143 -15.81 -1.46 20.32
CA LYS A 143 -15.49 -0.39 19.36
C LYS A 143 -15.05 -1.00 18.03
N ASP A 144 -15.63 -0.54 16.93
CA ASP A 144 -15.26 -1.01 15.60
C ASP A 144 -13.95 -0.37 15.14
N LEU A 145 -12.89 -1.17 15.15
CA LEU A 145 -11.55 -0.74 14.74
C LEU A 145 -11.44 -0.45 13.23
N LEU A 146 -12.33 -0.97 12.37
CA LEU A 146 -12.34 -0.59 10.94
C LEU A 146 -12.76 0.86 10.74
N THR A 147 -13.64 1.37 11.61
CA THR A 147 -14.12 2.76 11.54
C THR A 147 -13.34 3.72 12.43
N PHE A 148 -12.41 3.21 13.23
CA PHE A 148 -11.64 4.02 14.18
C PHE A 148 -10.73 5.04 13.48
N PRO A 149 -10.50 6.25 14.03
CA PRO A 149 -9.63 7.24 13.40
C PRO A 149 -8.20 6.73 13.15
N ARG A 150 -7.69 6.90 11.93
CA ARG A 150 -6.33 6.54 11.52
C ARG A 150 -5.33 7.64 11.86
N THR A 151 -5.25 7.99 13.15
CA THR A 151 -4.26 8.95 13.66
C THR A 151 -2.92 8.23 13.84
N PRO A 152 -1.77 8.78 13.42
CA PRO A 152 -0.47 8.19 13.70
C PRO A 152 -0.26 7.95 15.20
N TYR A 153 0.45 6.87 15.55
CA TYR A 153 0.78 6.60 16.94
C TYR A 153 1.71 7.69 17.49
N GLY A 154 1.47 8.13 18.73
CA GLY A 154 2.14 9.31 19.29
C GLY A 154 3.68 9.19 19.40
N ASP A 155 4.18 8.01 19.74
CA ASP A 155 5.62 7.73 19.80
C ASP A 155 6.09 6.97 18.55
N PRO A 156 6.83 7.60 17.63
CA PRO A 156 7.27 6.95 16.40
C PRO A 156 8.27 5.80 16.62
N ALA A 157 8.92 5.71 17.78
CA ALA A 157 9.82 4.61 18.09
C ALA A 157 9.08 3.27 18.26
N ILE A 158 7.81 3.32 18.66
CA ILE A 158 7.00 2.13 18.94
C ILE A 158 6.66 1.37 17.65
N PRO A 159 6.03 1.96 16.62
CA PRO A 159 5.78 1.27 15.34
C PRO A 159 7.03 0.67 14.68
N VAL A 160 8.19 1.31 14.82
CA VAL A 160 9.46 0.82 14.26
C VAL A 160 9.84 -0.55 14.79
N VAL A 161 9.51 -0.87 16.05
CA VAL A 161 9.74 -2.19 16.64
C VAL A 161 8.85 -3.26 15.99
N PHE A 162 7.63 -2.89 15.58
CA PHE A 162 6.67 -3.82 15.01
C PHE A 162 6.96 -4.13 13.54
N SER A 163 7.28 -3.14 12.71
CA SER A 163 7.46 -3.29 11.25
C SER A 163 8.21 -4.56 10.80
N PRO A 164 9.42 -4.88 11.30
CA PRO A 164 10.15 -6.06 10.82
C PRO A 164 9.47 -7.39 11.17
N LEU A 165 8.62 -7.43 12.21
CA LEU A 165 7.94 -8.66 12.65
C LEU A 165 6.85 -9.10 11.69
N PHE A 166 6.31 -8.18 10.87
CA PHE A 166 5.24 -8.49 9.93
C PHE A 166 5.75 -8.95 8.55
N HIS A 167 7.03 -8.79 8.23
CA HIS A 167 7.56 -9.13 6.90
C HIS A 167 7.30 -10.57 6.46
N ASN A 168 7.29 -11.53 7.40
CA ASN A 168 7.13 -12.95 7.12
C ASN A 168 5.76 -13.50 7.53
N THR A 169 4.80 -12.64 7.87
CA THR A 169 3.44 -13.10 8.21
C THR A 169 2.63 -13.44 6.96
N GLY A 170 3.00 -12.89 5.80
CA GLY A 170 2.19 -12.93 4.59
C GLY A 170 0.96 -12.03 4.70
N ALA A 171 1.03 -11.00 5.56
CA ALA A 171 0.06 -9.92 5.61
C ALA A 171 0.59 -8.73 4.80
N ASP A 172 -0.30 -8.10 4.04
CA ASP A 172 -0.02 -6.93 3.23
C ASP A 172 -0.59 -5.67 3.87
N GLY A 173 -0.13 -4.50 3.41
CA GLY A 173 -0.70 -3.21 3.81
C GLY A 173 -0.64 -2.95 5.31
N VAL A 174 0.39 -3.47 6.00
CA VAL A 174 0.51 -3.31 7.45
C VAL A 174 0.74 -1.84 7.80
N GLN A 175 -0.13 -1.28 8.62
CA GLN A 175 -0.07 0.10 9.07
C GLN A 175 -0.30 0.22 10.58
N PHE A 176 0.23 1.28 11.16
CA PHE A 176 0.28 1.50 12.61
C PHE A 176 -0.35 2.85 12.97
N PHE A 177 -1.28 2.83 13.91
CA PHE A 177 -2.08 3.97 14.31
C PHE A 177 -2.25 4.04 15.83
N GLN A 178 -2.73 5.18 16.32
CA GLN A 178 -3.22 5.31 17.68
C GLN A 178 -4.47 4.44 17.87
N GLY A 179 -4.45 3.59 18.89
CA GLY A 179 -5.60 2.78 19.29
C GLY A 179 -6.62 3.53 20.14
N THR A 180 -7.54 2.79 20.73
CA THR A 180 -8.67 3.33 21.49
C THR A 180 -8.27 4.02 22.80
N THR A 181 -7.03 3.82 23.26
CA THR A 181 -6.40 4.51 24.38
C THR A 181 -5.03 5.01 23.96
N ALA A 182 -4.46 5.96 24.71
CA ALA A 182 -3.14 6.53 24.43
C ALA A 182 -2.00 5.49 24.45
N LYS A 183 -2.18 4.38 25.19
CA LYS A 183 -1.19 3.31 25.37
C LYS A 183 -1.51 2.03 24.59
N ARG A 184 -2.36 2.13 23.57
CA ARG A 184 -2.66 1.04 22.66
C ARG A 184 -2.26 1.39 21.25
N LEU A 185 -1.49 0.50 20.64
CA LEU A 185 -1.16 0.56 19.22
C LEU A 185 -2.26 -0.13 18.43
N LEU A 186 -2.84 0.54 17.45
CA LEU A 186 -3.71 -0.07 16.45
C LEU A 186 -2.87 -0.52 15.26
N VAL A 187 -2.96 -1.81 14.93
CA VAL A 187 -2.35 -2.43 13.76
C VAL A 187 -3.47 -2.78 12.78
N GLU A 188 -3.36 -2.29 11.55
CA GLU A 188 -4.21 -2.68 10.44
C GLU A 188 -3.41 -3.55 9.47
N ALA A 189 -4.00 -4.65 8.99
CA ALA A 189 -3.35 -5.55 8.04
C ALA A 189 -4.36 -6.22 7.08
N ILE A 190 -3.88 -6.58 5.88
CA ILE A 190 -4.61 -7.38 4.91
C ILE A 190 -4.05 -8.81 4.93
N THR A 191 -4.88 -9.78 5.27
CA THR A 191 -4.50 -11.19 5.42
C THR A 191 -5.27 -12.06 4.43
N PRO A 192 -4.61 -12.68 3.43
CA PRO A 192 -5.27 -13.48 2.40
C PRO A 192 -5.61 -14.91 2.84
N SER A 193 -5.16 -15.34 4.01
CA SER A 193 -5.36 -16.70 4.52
C SER A 193 -5.42 -16.73 6.04
N GLU A 194 -6.03 -17.78 6.60
CA GLU A 194 -6.03 -18.06 8.03
C GLU A 194 -4.61 -18.19 8.60
N ALA A 195 -3.72 -18.87 7.88
CA ALA A 195 -2.32 -18.98 8.29
C ALA A 195 -1.64 -17.59 8.40
N SER A 196 -2.01 -16.64 7.53
CA SER A 196 -1.53 -15.25 7.62
C SER A 196 -2.13 -14.52 8.84
N VAL A 197 -3.40 -14.75 9.15
CA VAL A 197 -4.04 -14.24 10.38
C VAL A 197 -3.30 -14.71 11.63
N PHE A 198 -3.03 -16.01 11.76
CA PHE A 198 -2.34 -16.55 12.94
C PHE A 198 -0.91 -16.04 13.08
N ARG A 199 -0.15 -15.95 11.98
CA ARG A 199 1.19 -15.36 12.02
C ARG A 199 1.16 -13.87 12.39
N THR A 200 0.14 -13.15 11.94
CA THR A 200 -0.06 -11.72 12.26
C THR A 200 -0.38 -11.51 13.75
N LEU A 201 -1.20 -12.38 14.35
CA LEU A 201 -1.42 -12.40 15.80
C LEU A 201 -0.12 -12.61 16.59
N LEU A 202 0.69 -13.59 16.18
CA LEU A 202 1.98 -13.89 16.82
C LEU A 202 2.99 -12.75 16.64
N ALA A 203 3.01 -12.09 15.49
CA ALA A 203 3.85 -10.92 15.23
C ALA A 203 3.44 -9.74 16.14
N ALA A 204 2.14 -9.48 16.29
CA ALA A 204 1.64 -8.45 17.19
C ALA A 204 1.96 -8.76 18.67
N ALA A 205 1.82 -10.01 19.11
CA ALA A 205 2.22 -10.46 20.45
C ALA A 205 3.74 -10.27 20.68
N SER A 206 4.56 -10.67 19.70
CA SER A 206 6.02 -10.50 19.74
C SER A 206 6.42 -9.03 19.85
N GLY A 207 5.72 -8.16 19.10
CA GLY A 207 5.96 -6.71 19.13
C GLY A 207 5.59 -6.09 20.48
N LEU A 208 4.43 -6.48 21.04
CA LEU A 208 4.02 -6.02 22.38
C LEU A 208 5.04 -6.40 23.45
N HIS A 209 5.49 -7.66 23.44
CA HIS A 209 6.52 -8.13 24.35
C HIS A 209 7.83 -7.34 24.19
N THR A 210 8.33 -7.22 22.96
CA THR A 210 9.58 -6.51 22.66
C THR A 210 9.55 -5.05 23.06
N VAL A 211 8.43 -4.36 22.83
CA VAL A 211 8.28 -2.95 23.24
C VAL A 211 8.31 -2.81 24.75
N ARG A 212 7.61 -3.67 25.49
CA ARG A 212 7.57 -3.62 26.95
C ARG A 212 8.94 -3.95 27.57
N GLU A 213 9.69 -4.86 26.97
CA GLU A 213 11.08 -5.13 27.37
C GLU A 213 12.00 -3.92 27.15
N LYS A 214 11.89 -3.26 25.99
CA LYS A 214 12.80 -2.15 25.61
C LYS A 214 12.43 -0.80 26.24
N HIS A 215 11.14 -0.52 26.38
CA HIS A 215 10.61 0.80 26.77
C HIS A 215 9.93 0.77 28.15
N GLY A 216 9.92 -0.38 28.82
CA GLY A 216 9.32 -0.59 30.13
C GLY A 216 7.90 -1.14 30.07
N ALA A 217 7.50 -1.85 31.13
CA ALA A 217 6.23 -2.56 31.21
C ALA A 217 4.99 -1.67 30.99
N GLY A 218 5.09 -0.36 31.24
CA GLY A 218 4.00 0.59 31.06
C GLY A 218 3.95 1.29 29.70
N ALA A 219 4.81 0.92 28.75
CA ALA A 219 4.91 1.54 27.42
C ALA A 219 3.68 1.24 26.54
N LEU A 220 3.17 0.02 26.61
CA LEU A 220 1.94 -0.41 25.95
C LEU A 220 1.08 -1.26 26.90
N ASP A 221 -0.20 -0.92 26.96
CA ASP A 221 -1.23 -1.67 27.68
C ASP A 221 -1.83 -2.79 26.81
N GLY A 222 -1.60 -2.74 25.50
CA GLY A 222 -2.02 -3.77 24.56
C GLY A 222 -1.87 -3.34 23.10
N VAL A 223 -2.08 -4.31 22.20
CA VAL A 223 -2.13 -4.08 20.76
C VAL A 223 -3.53 -4.39 20.26
N GLU A 224 -4.13 -3.41 19.61
CA GLU A 224 -5.39 -3.57 18.91
C GLU A 224 -5.08 -3.97 17.47
N LEU A 225 -5.65 -5.07 17.01
CA LEU A 225 -5.38 -5.59 15.67
C LEU A 225 -6.70 -5.65 14.89
N VAL A 226 -6.69 -5.13 13.67
CA VAL A 226 -7.79 -5.28 12.73
C VAL A 226 -7.27 -5.85 11.42
N MET A 227 -7.86 -6.95 10.99
CA MET A 227 -7.45 -7.69 9.80
C MET A 227 -8.61 -7.80 8.82
N THR A 228 -8.30 -7.61 7.53
CA THR A 228 -9.25 -7.77 6.43
C THR A 228 -8.71 -8.72 5.37
N THR A 229 -9.58 -9.31 4.58
CA THR A 229 -9.18 -10.02 3.35
C THR A 229 -8.89 -9.02 2.23
N PRO A 230 -8.22 -9.42 1.14
CA PRO A 230 -8.06 -8.57 -0.04
C PRO A 230 -9.39 -8.05 -0.62
N GLN A 231 -10.48 -8.80 -0.44
CA GLN A 231 -11.86 -8.41 -0.82
C GLN A 231 -12.52 -7.48 0.21
N ARG A 232 -11.74 -6.92 1.16
CA ARG A 232 -12.19 -6.04 2.25
C ARG A 232 -13.23 -6.67 3.18
N SER A 233 -13.32 -7.99 3.21
CA SER A 233 -14.12 -8.69 4.21
C SER A 233 -13.36 -8.74 5.52
N ARG A 234 -14.07 -8.71 6.66
CA ARG A 234 -13.41 -8.74 7.97
C ARG A 234 -12.80 -10.13 8.21
N ALA A 235 -11.49 -10.17 8.45
CA ALA A 235 -10.76 -11.39 8.81
C ALA A 235 -10.56 -11.51 10.33
N GLY A 236 -10.73 -10.42 11.07
CA GLY A 236 -10.82 -10.45 12.53
C GLY A 236 -10.46 -9.12 13.17
N GLN A 237 -10.83 -8.99 14.44
CA GLN A 237 -10.48 -7.85 15.28
C GLN A 237 -10.13 -8.36 16.68
N PHE A 238 -9.04 -7.86 17.26
CA PHE A 238 -8.51 -8.35 18.53
C PHE A 238 -7.97 -7.21 19.40
N LEU A 239 -7.99 -7.43 20.71
CA LEU A 239 -7.14 -6.73 21.66
C LEU A 239 -6.20 -7.78 22.27
N ILE A 240 -4.92 -7.68 21.94
CA ILE A 240 -3.86 -8.51 22.50
C ILE A 240 -3.31 -7.79 23.73
N THR A 241 -3.58 -8.36 24.91
CA THR A 241 -3.03 -7.87 26.19
C THR A 241 -1.64 -8.44 26.44
N PRO A 242 -0.90 -7.93 27.44
CA PRO A 242 0.42 -8.47 27.79
C PRO A 242 0.35 -9.93 28.23
N ASP A 243 -0.71 -10.32 28.93
CA ASP A 243 -0.92 -11.70 29.38
C ASP A 243 -1.24 -12.62 28.18
N ASP A 244 -2.05 -12.14 27.22
CA ASP A 244 -2.29 -12.87 25.97
C ASP A 244 -0.99 -13.06 25.19
N ALA A 245 -0.17 -12.01 25.08
CA ALA A 245 1.10 -12.08 24.38
C ALA A 245 2.06 -13.08 25.04
N ALA A 246 2.17 -13.06 26.37
CA ALA A 246 2.97 -14.04 27.11
C ALA A 246 2.45 -15.47 26.88
N GLY A 247 1.13 -15.67 26.93
CA GLY A 247 0.50 -16.97 26.72
C GLY A 247 0.69 -17.52 25.29
N LEU A 248 0.51 -16.67 24.28
CA LEU A 248 0.69 -17.02 22.87
C LEU A 248 2.16 -17.36 22.54
N LEU A 249 3.11 -16.54 23.01
CA LEU A 249 4.54 -16.74 22.76
C LEU A 249 5.10 -17.92 23.55
N GLY A 250 4.59 -18.11 24.78
CA GLY A 250 4.91 -19.24 25.64
C GLY A 250 4.22 -20.55 25.24
N ARG A 251 3.38 -20.54 24.19
CA ARG A 251 2.56 -21.69 23.74
C ARG A 251 1.63 -22.26 24.81
N GLN A 252 1.27 -21.44 25.79
CA GLN A 252 0.27 -21.77 26.80
C GLN A 252 -1.15 -21.51 26.26
N LEU A 253 -1.26 -20.59 25.31
CA LEU A 253 -2.45 -20.34 24.50
C LEU A 253 -2.18 -20.83 23.08
N ASP A 254 -2.99 -21.77 22.61
CA ASP A 254 -3.00 -22.11 21.20
C ASP A 254 -3.57 -20.94 20.38
N VAL A 255 -2.96 -20.63 19.24
CA VAL A 255 -3.32 -19.45 18.43
C VAL A 255 -4.68 -19.59 17.75
N SER A 256 -5.09 -20.82 17.41
CA SER A 256 -6.40 -21.10 16.81
C SER A 256 -7.49 -20.95 17.86
N ASP A 257 -7.30 -21.54 19.04
CA ASP A 257 -8.21 -21.39 20.18
C ASP A 257 -8.32 -19.92 20.61
N TYR A 258 -7.19 -19.20 20.65
CA TYR A 258 -7.17 -17.78 20.96
C TYR A 258 -7.99 -16.98 19.94
N TYR A 259 -7.82 -17.25 18.65
CA TYR A 259 -8.58 -16.59 17.59
C TYR A 259 -10.09 -16.75 17.79
N VAL A 260 -10.57 -17.98 17.97
CA VAL A 260 -12.01 -18.27 18.10
C VAL A 260 -12.59 -17.60 19.35
N ARG A 261 -11.86 -17.59 20.46
CA ARG A 261 -12.35 -17.05 21.74
C ARG A 261 -12.32 -15.53 21.83
N ASN A 262 -11.38 -14.88 21.13
CA ASN A 262 -11.08 -13.46 21.34
C ASN A 262 -11.38 -12.56 20.14
N VAL A 263 -11.89 -13.12 19.03
CA VAL A 263 -12.31 -12.33 17.86
C VAL A 263 -13.52 -11.47 18.20
N GLN A 264 -13.45 -10.17 17.89
CA GLN A 264 -14.43 -9.14 18.22
C GLN A 264 -15.21 -8.70 16.96
N PHE A 265 -16.22 -9.46 16.57
CA PHE A 265 -17.08 -9.18 15.41
C PHE A 265 -18.26 -8.25 15.69
#